data_AF-A0A7G7MH69-F1
#
_entry.id   AF-A0A7G7MH69-F1
#
_cell.length_a   1.000
_cell.length_b   1.000
_cell.length_c   1.000
_cell.angle_alpha   90.00
_cell.angle_beta   90.00
_cell.angle_gamma   90.00
#
_symmetry.space_group_name_H-M   'P 1'
#
loop_
_entity.id
_entity.type
_entity.pdbx_description
1 polymer ?
#
loop_
_entity_poly.entity_id
_entity_poly.type
_entity_poly.pdbx_seq_one_letter_code
_entity_poly.pdbx_strand_id
1 'polypeptide(L)'
;MPPVPRGGSTVVAATWAVAGVVHLLIALRGDGAGAVLGFALAAVALVGAAALLVDPRPELLVVAAVAGVVGVAAFALPLILPLLGIGGPATDPLDAWRIGAFVVDALTVRLAAFTLRRAGRARA
;
A
#
# COMPACT_ATOMS: atom_id res chain seq x y z
N MET A 1 -21.38 -9.03 -6.94
CA MET A 1 -20.43 -9.04 -5.80
C MET A 1 -21.18 -8.58 -4.55
N PRO A 2 -21.13 -9.29 -3.41
CA PRO A 2 -21.86 -8.88 -2.21
C PRO A 2 -21.26 -7.60 -1.60
N PRO A 3 -22.07 -6.82 -0.87
CA PRO A 3 -21.65 -5.54 -0.31
C PRO A 3 -20.56 -5.74 0.75
N VAL A 4 -19.52 -4.91 0.70
CA VAL A 4 -18.43 -4.90 1.69
C VAL A 4 -18.94 -4.27 2.99
N PRO A 5 -18.61 -4.83 4.18
CA PRO A 5 -18.96 -4.21 5.45
C PRO A 5 -18.37 -2.80 5.55
N ARG A 6 -19.22 -1.77 5.72
CA ARG A 6 -18.80 -0.35 5.74
C ARG A 6 -17.66 -0.06 6.71
N GLY A 7 -17.70 -0.62 7.92
CA GLY A 7 -16.62 -0.42 8.89
C GLY A 7 -15.26 -0.97 8.42
N GLY A 8 -15.25 -2.13 7.76
CA GLY A 8 -14.02 -2.72 7.22
C GLY A 8 -13.45 -1.92 6.05
N SER A 9 -14.30 -1.49 5.12
CA SER A 9 -13.87 -0.63 4.00
C SER A 9 -13.35 0.72 4.48
N THR A 10 -13.96 1.34 5.49
CA THR A 10 -13.49 2.61 6.06
C THR A 10 -12.11 2.48 6.69
N VAL A 11 -11.86 1.40 7.44
CA VAL A 11 -10.54 1.16 8.05
C VAL A 11 -9.47 0.93 6.98
N VAL A 12 -9.79 0.16 5.94
CA VAL A 12 -8.86 -0.04 4.80
C VAL A 12 -8.61 1.29 4.08
N ALA A 13 -9.64 2.08 3.81
CA ALA A 13 -9.50 3.38 3.15
C ALA A 13 -8.62 4.34 3.96
N ALA A 14 -8.80 4.39 5.29
CA ALA A 14 -7.99 5.23 6.17
C ALA A 14 -6.51 4.82 6.13
N THR A 15 -6.22 3.52 6.30
CA THR A 15 -4.84 3.02 6.25
C THR A 15 -4.21 3.24 4.87
N TRP A 16 -4.98 3.03 3.80
CA TRP A 16 -4.49 3.25 2.44
C TRP A 16 -4.23 4.73 2.15
N ALA A 17 -5.06 5.64 2.66
CA ALA A 17 -4.80 7.08 2.57
C ALA A 17 -3.51 7.47 3.32
N VAL A 18 -3.27 6.90 4.51
CA VAL A 18 -2.00 7.09 5.24
C VAL A 18 -0.81 6.60 4.42
N ALA A 19 -0.92 5.42 3.79
CA ALA A 19 0.12 4.92 2.89
C ALA A 19 0.39 5.93 1.76
N GLY A 20 -0.68 6.48 1.16
CA GLY A 20 -0.56 7.47 0.11
C GLY A 20 0.17 8.75 0.54
N VAL A 21 -0.13 9.26 1.74
CA VAL A 21 0.57 10.43 2.30
C VAL A 21 2.05 10.10 2.56
N VAL A 22 2.36 8.93 3.12
CA VAL A 22 3.75 8.53 3.37
C VAL A 22 4.53 8.41 2.07
N HIS A 23 3.98 7.75 1.04
CA HIS A 23 4.62 7.63 -0.28
C HIS A 23 4.81 8.99 -0.95
N LEU A 24 3.85 9.92 -0.78
CA LEU A 24 3.99 11.29 -1.27
C LEU A 24 5.15 12.02 -0.59
N LEU A 25 5.27 11.91 0.74
CA LEU A 25 6.36 12.53 1.49
C LEU A 25 7.73 11.95 1.10
N ILE A 26 7.82 10.64 0.86
CA ILE A 26 9.04 9.98 0.35
C ILE A 26 9.36 10.52 -1.05
N ALA A 27 8.36 10.58 -1.94
CA ALA A 27 8.54 11.04 -3.32
C ALA A 27 9.01 12.50 -3.39
N LEU A 28 8.46 13.37 -2.53
CA LEU A 28 8.85 14.79 -2.46
C LEU A 28 10.29 15.02 -1.97
N ARG A 29 10.89 14.04 -1.30
CA ARG A 29 12.27 14.12 -0.79
C ARG A 29 13.27 13.37 -1.66
N GLY A 30 12.78 12.49 -2.53
CA GLY A 30 13.60 11.69 -3.43
C GLY A 30 13.73 12.33 -4.81
N ASP A 31 14.56 11.70 -5.64
CA ASP A 31 14.73 12.03 -7.04
C ASP A 31 14.66 10.75 -7.92
N GLY A 32 14.69 10.96 -9.24
CA GLY A 32 14.73 9.89 -10.23
C GLY A 32 13.56 8.91 -10.18
N ALA A 33 13.83 7.65 -10.55
CA ALA A 33 12.79 6.62 -10.70
C ALA A 33 12.09 6.25 -9.38
N GLY A 34 12.79 6.36 -8.24
CA GLY A 34 12.21 6.12 -6.92
C GLY A 34 11.13 7.14 -6.57
N ALA A 35 11.38 8.42 -6.86
CA ALA A 35 10.38 9.48 -6.68
C ALA A 35 9.15 9.28 -7.56
N VAL A 36 9.35 8.91 -8.84
CA VAL A 36 8.23 8.62 -9.77
C VAL A 36 7.36 7.48 -9.26
N LEU A 37 7.97 6.39 -8.78
CA LEU A 37 7.24 5.27 -8.19
C LEU A 37 6.48 5.71 -6.93
N GLY A 38 7.10 6.51 -6.06
CA GLY A 38 6.46 7.05 -4.87
C GLY A 38 5.23 7.91 -5.20
N PHE A 39 5.32 8.79 -6.20
CA PHE A 39 4.16 9.57 -6.69
C PHE A 39 3.05 8.67 -7.25
N ALA A 40 3.40 7.63 -8.00
CA ALA A 40 2.43 6.68 -8.54
C ALA A 40 1.70 5.92 -7.42
N LEU A 41 2.43 5.41 -6.43
CA LEU A 41 1.86 4.74 -5.26
C LEU A 41 0.97 5.69 -4.45
N ALA A 42 1.41 6.94 -4.25
CA ALA A 42 0.62 7.96 -3.59
C ALA A 42 -0.70 8.24 -4.31
N ALA A 43 -0.65 8.44 -5.63
CA ALA A 43 -1.84 8.69 -6.44
C ALA A 43 -2.83 7.52 -6.40
N VAL A 44 -2.34 6.28 -6.58
CA VAL A 44 -3.17 5.06 -6.50
C VAL A 44 -3.81 4.94 -5.13
N ALA A 45 -3.05 5.19 -4.06
CA ALA A 45 -3.54 5.06 -2.70
C ALA A 45 -4.60 6.10 -2.34
N LEU A 46 -4.39 7.38 -2.70
CA LEU A 46 -5.34 8.45 -2.41
C LEU A 46 -6.62 8.33 -3.23
N VAL A 47 -6.50 8.09 -4.54
CA VAL A 47 -7.65 7.88 -5.42
C VAL A 47 -8.41 6.62 -5.01
N GLY A 48 -7.70 5.54 -4.72
CA GLY A 48 -8.28 4.29 -4.28
C GLY A 48 -9.00 4.39 -2.93
N ALA A 49 -8.41 5.10 -1.96
CA ALA A 49 -9.06 5.35 -0.67
C ALA A 49 -10.35 6.16 -0.85
N ALA A 50 -10.32 7.23 -1.65
CA ALA A 50 -11.51 8.02 -1.97
C ALA A 50 -12.58 7.17 -2.66
N ALA A 51 -12.20 6.38 -3.67
CA ALA A 51 -13.10 5.47 -4.37
C ALA A 51 -13.74 4.45 -3.41
N LEU A 52 -12.97 3.88 -2.48
CA LEU A 52 -13.45 2.90 -1.51
C LEU A 52 -14.42 3.52 -0.48
N LEU A 53 -14.29 4.81 -0.18
CA LEU A 53 -15.23 5.55 0.68
C LEU A 53 -16.54 5.89 -0.04
N VAL A 54 -16.48 6.20 -1.34
CA VAL A 54 -17.66 6.53 -2.16
C VAL A 54 -18.46 5.28 -2.51
N ASP A 55 -17.78 4.23 -2.98
CA ASP A 55 -18.40 2.98 -3.42
C ASP A 55 -17.57 1.77 -2.96
N PRO A 56 -17.91 1.14 -1.82
CA PRO A 56 -17.11 0.09 -1.21
C PRO A 56 -17.25 -1.24 -1.95
N ARG A 57 -16.56 -1.33 -3.09
CA ARG A 57 -16.50 -2.52 -3.95
C ARG A 57 -15.41 -3.49 -3.50
N PRO A 58 -15.65 -4.82 -3.49
CA PRO A 58 -14.62 -5.79 -3.12
C PRO A 58 -13.42 -5.78 -4.06
N GLU A 59 -13.59 -5.40 -5.33
CA GLU A 59 -12.51 -5.21 -6.29
C GLU A 59 -11.51 -4.16 -5.80
N LEU A 60 -11.99 -3.07 -5.18
CA LEU A 60 -11.13 -2.01 -4.64
C LEU A 60 -10.31 -2.50 -3.44
N LEU A 61 -10.82 -3.46 -2.66
CA LEU A 61 -10.03 -4.10 -1.61
C LEU A 61 -8.90 -4.98 -2.20
N VAL A 62 -9.17 -5.66 -3.32
CA VAL A 62 -8.13 -6.42 -4.04
C VAL A 62 -7.07 -5.45 -4.57
N VAL A 63 -7.48 -4.33 -5.17
CA VAL A 63 -6.55 -3.29 -5.64
C VAL A 63 -5.73 -2.73 -4.49
N ALA A 64 -6.33 -2.44 -3.33
CA ALA A 64 -5.61 -1.99 -2.14
C ALA A 64 -4.57 -3.02 -1.67
N ALA A 65 -4.92 -4.31 -1.67
CA ALA A 65 -4.00 -5.38 -1.31
C ALA A 65 -2.84 -5.49 -2.33
N VAL A 66 -3.11 -5.42 -3.63
CA VAL A 66 -2.08 -5.47 -4.66
C VAL A 66 -1.15 -4.24 -4.57
N ALA A 67 -1.71 -3.05 -4.42
CA ALA A 67 -0.93 -1.82 -4.24
C ALA A 67 -0.04 -1.88 -3.00
N GLY A 68 -0.57 -2.39 -1.88
CA GLY A 68 0.23 -2.61 -0.66
C GLY A 68 1.35 -3.65 -0.86
N VAL A 69 1.12 -4.73 -1.61
CA VAL A 69 2.20 -5.68 -1.96
C VAL A 69 3.29 -5.01 -2.79
N VAL A 70 2.91 -4.17 -3.75
CA VAL A 70 3.87 -3.41 -4.57
C VAL A 70 4.67 -2.44 -3.69
N GLY A 71 4.03 -1.74 -2.76
CA GLY A 71 4.70 -0.86 -1.81
C GLY A 71 5.66 -1.59 -0.87
N VAL A 72 5.25 -2.77 -0.35
CA VAL A 72 6.14 -3.67 0.40
C VAL A 72 7.35 -4.09 -0.43
N ALA A 73 7.14 -4.46 -1.70
CA ALA A 73 8.22 -4.85 -2.60
C ALA A 73 9.16 -3.68 -2.92
N ALA A 74 8.62 -2.46 -3.07
CA ALA A 74 9.40 -1.25 -3.30
C ALA A 74 10.37 -0.93 -2.15
N PHE A 75 10.04 -1.35 -0.92
CA PHE A 75 10.95 -1.30 0.22
C PHE A 75 11.92 -2.50 0.27
N ALA A 76 11.40 -3.72 0.11
CA ALA A 76 12.17 -4.94 0.34
C ALA A 76 13.19 -5.23 -0.77
N LEU A 77 12.86 -4.98 -2.04
CA LEU A 77 13.73 -5.31 -3.18
C LEU A 77 15.08 -4.57 -3.13
N PRO A 78 15.14 -3.25 -2.85
CA PRO A 78 16.42 -2.56 -2.67
C PRO A 78 17.31 -3.12 -1.55
N LEU A 79 16.75 -3.83 -0.57
CA LEU A 79 17.51 -4.48 0.51
C LEU A 79 17.99 -5.87 0.12
N ILE A 80 17.20 -6.60 -0.68
CA ILE A 80 17.47 -7.99 -1.05
C ILE A 80 18.39 -8.09 -2.28
N LEU A 81 18.14 -7.30 -3.32
CA LEU A 81 18.85 -7.41 -4.60
C LEU A 81 20.39 -7.23 -4.47
N PRO A 82 20.92 -6.30 -3.64
CA PRO A 82 22.35 -6.18 -3.45
C PRO A 82 22.99 -7.42 -2.81
N LEU A 83 22.27 -8.14 -1.95
CA LEU A 83 22.73 -9.41 -1.37
C LEU A 83 22.88 -10.52 -2.41
N LEU A 84 22.22 -10.37 -3.56
CA LEU A 84 22.30 -11.26 -4.72
C LEU A 84 23.28 -10.76 -5.79
N GLY A 85 24.03 -9.68 -5.52
CA GLY A 85 24.95 -9.06 -6.48
C GLY A 85 24.27 -8.24 -7.58
N ILE A 86 22.99 -7.86 -7.40
CA ILE A 86 22.22 -7.07 -8.37
C ILE A 86 22.08 -5.63 -7.86
N GLY A 87 22.61 -4.67 -8.63
CA GLY A 87 22.51 -3.24 -8.31
C GLY A 87 23.51 -2.74 -7.26
N GLY A 88 23.38 -1.47 -6.88
CA GLY A 88 24.19 -0.85 -5.82
C GLY A 88 23.50 -0.90 -4.44
N PRO A 89 24.25 -0.73 -3.33
CA PRO A 89 23.67 -0.73 -1.99
C PRO A 89 22.66 0.40 -1.81
N ALA A 90 21.63 0.16 -0.99
CA ALA A 90 20.68 1.20 -0.61
C ALA A 90 21.42 2.33 0.12
N THR A 91 21.16 3.58 -0.29
CA THR A 91 21.81 4.78 0.25
C THR A 91 21.52 5.03 1.73
N ASP A 92 20.30 4.68 2.17
CA ASP A 92 19.92 4.63 3.59
C ASP A 92 18.90 3.49 3.80
N PRO A 93 19.33 2.33 4.33
CA PRO A 93 18.47 1.18 4.52
C PRO A 93 17.52 1.32 5.73
N LEU A 94 17.74 2.30 6.62
CA LEU A 94 16.98 2.47 7.87
C LEU A 94 16.24 3.80 7.95
N ASP A 95 15.96 4.44 6.81
CA ASP A 95 15.11 5.63 6.76
C ASP A 95 13.73 5.34 7.39
N ALA A 96 13.41 6.08 8.45
CA ALA A 96 12.19 5.92 9.23
C ALA A 96 10.92 6.05 8.37
N TRP A 97 10.95 6.89 7.32
CA TRP A 97 9.82 7.05 6.41
C TRP A 97 9.60 5.82 5.54
N ARG A 98 10.67 5.22 5.02
CA ARG A 98 10.62 3.99 4.23
C ARG A 98 10.15 2.80 5.07
N ILE A 99 10.63 2.69 6.32
CA ILE A 99 10.12 1.69 7.27
C ILE A 99 8.62 1.92 7.54
N GLY A 100 8.22 3.17 7.77
CA GLY A 100 6.83 3.55 7.95
C GLY A 100 5.95 3.15 6.76
N ALA A 101 6.39 3.42 5.54
CA ALA A 101 5.69 3.02 4.31
C ALA A 101 5.50 1.51 4.26
N PHE A 102 6.57 0.74 4.48
CA PHE A 102 6.53 -0.72 4.52
C PHE A 102 5.51 -1.26 5.52
N VAL A 103 5.50 -0.72 6.74
CA VAL A 103 4.56 -1.15 7.79
C VAL A 103 3.12 -0.83 7.39
N VAL A 104 2.84 0.38 6.91
CA VAL A 104 1.47 0.78 6.54
C VAL A 104 0.99 0.01 5.31
N ASP A 105 1.86 -0.28 4.34
CA ASP A 105 1.55 -1.11 3.19
C ASP A 105 1.22 -2.55 3.61
N ALA A 106 2.04 -3.16 4.47
CA ALA A 106 1.78 -4.51 4.99
C ALA A 106 0.48 -4.58 5.82
N LEU A 107 0.17 -3.53 6.58
CA LEU A 107 -1.11 -3.40 7.29
C LEU A 107 -2.27 -3.28 6.30
N THR A 108 -2.14 -2.48 5.24
CA THR A 108 -3.15 -2.34 4.20
C THR A 108 -3.46 -3.69 3.55
N VAL A 109 -2.44 -4.47 3.19
CA VAL A 109 -2.60 -5.84 2.66
C VAL A 109 -3.39 -6.72 3.63
N ARG A 110 -2.98 -6.75 4.90
CA ARG A 110 -3.63 -7.57 5.93
C ARG A 110 -5.10 -7.19 6.15
N LEU A 111 -5.38 -5.90 6.25
CA LEU A 111 -6.73 -5.38 6.48
C LEU A 111 -7.65 -5.61 5.28
N ALA A 112 -7.15 -5.39 4.06
CA ALA A 112 -7.89 -5.67 2.84
C ALA A 112 -8.23 -7.17 2.73
N ALA A 113 -7.25 -8.05 2.90
CA ALA A 113 -7.45 -9.49 2.87
C ALA A 113 -8.37 -10.00 4.00
N PHE A 114 -8.27 -9.43 5.20
CA PHE A 114 -9.19 -9.72 6.30
C PHE A 114 -10.62 -9.32 5.97
N THR A 115 -10.81 -8.10 5.45
CA THR A 115 -12.13 -7.56 5.10
C THR A 115 -12.79 -8.39 3.99
N LEU A 116 -12.01 -8.79 2.98
CA LEU A 116 -12.44 -9.71 1.93
C LEU A 116 -12.87 -11.08 2.50
N ARG A 117 -12.04 -11.69 3.36
CA ARG A 117 -12.36 -12.98 4.00
C ARG A 117 -13.60 -12.89 4.89
N ARG A 118 -13.80 -11.78 5.61
CA ARG A 118 -14.99 -11.55 6.44
C ARG A 118 -16.24 -11.41 5.58
N ALA A 119 -16.18 -10.64 4.49
CA ALA A 119 -17.27 -10.53 3.52
C ALA A 119 -17.56 -11.85 2.80
N GLY A 120 -16.57 -12.74 2.69
CA GLY A 120 -16.70 -14.12 2.21
C GLY A 120 -17.40 -15.05 3.21
N ARG A 121 -17.01 -15.00 4.50
CA ARG A 121 -17.58 -15.86 5.56
C ARG A 121 -19.01 -15.53 5.93
N ALA A 122 -19.43 -14.27 5.83
CA ALA A 122 -20.84 -13.90 6.00
C ALA A 122 -21.78 -14.54 4.95
N ARG A 123 -21.23 -15.29 3.98
CA ARG A 123 -21.95 -16.03 2.93
C ARG A 123 -22.12 -17.53 3.25
N ALA A 124 -21.33 -18.07 4.18
CA ALA A 124 -21.29 -19.49 4.52
C ALA A 124 -22.14 -19.75 5.77
#